data_AF-A0A3R9PGJ1-F1
#
_entry.id   AF-A0A3R9PGJ1-F1
#
_cell.length_a   1.000
_cell.length_b   1.000
_cell.length_c   1.000
_cell.angle_alpha   90.00
_cell.angle_beta   90.00
_cell.angle_gamma   90.00
#
_symmetry.space_group_name_H-M   'P 1'
#
loop_
_entity.id
_entity.type
_entity.pdbx_description
1 polymer ?
#
loop_
_entity_poly.entity_id
_entity_poly.type
_entity_poly.pdbx_seq_one_letter_code
_entity_poly.pdbx_strand_id
1 'polypeptide(L)'
;MPDVFPELPKVSFKFSLDVATVYAIEMALHAHEIKMRAEKQYFSEELLEEWREALSLPNLFWDLRAFMCGRGNLNVKVKRLGEHIILPLLQKSMKIYEDHWKAILPSLKNNVSPLLQAWKIHGKEILRGICSASRLEWNIKEIKVFFVEPIADGHGDAFPEEGSITFEAAKAPLPVFLHGLTHEIAHLNTADIAYQEDIRRKVLAECVNDLVAQQALIEAKMLSKLDFDDPIRDIEMWKTESRQEFLYDPEELKQIMENWWSNHLESKKNLRESIKDLFEEALPKMPLKQ
;
A
#
# COMPACT_ATOMS: atom_id res chain seq x y z
N MET A 1 19.42 -11.89 21.84
CA MET A 1 18.61 -10.83 22.48
C MET A 1 17.40 -11.52 23.10
N PRO A 2 17.05 -11.27 24.37
CA PRO A 2 15.80 -11.79 24.92
C PRO A 2 14.63 -11.12 24.18
N ASP A 3 13.51 -11.84 23.99
CA ASP A 3 12.29 -11.37 23.32
C ASP A 3 11.78 -10.04 23.95
N VAL A 4 12.10 -8.89 23.36
CA VAL A 4 11.61 -7.55 23.76
C VAL A 4 10.66 -6.98 22.71
N PHE A 5 9.70 -7.77 22.24
CA PHE A 5 8.57 -7.21 21.48
C PHE A 5 7.25 -7.70 22.09
N PRO A 6 6.41 -6.79 22.62
CA PRO A 6 5.19 -7.13 23.32
C PRO A 6 4.14 -7.53 22.28
N GLU A 7 3.80 -8.82 22.19
CA GLU A 7 2.77 -9.39 21.29
C GLU A 7 2.84 -8.97 19.80
N LEU A 8 3.35 -9.87 18.95
CA LEU A 8 3.27 -9.71 17.49
C LEU A 8 1.81 -9.70 17.02
N PRO A 9 1.48 -8.93 15.97
CA PRO A 9 0.13 -8.87 15.44
C PRO A 9 -0.31 -10.22 14.88
N LYS A 10 -1.60 -10.51 15.00
CA LYS A 10 -2.21 -11.63 14.29
C LYS A 10 -2.45 -11.23 12.84
N VAL A 11 -1.95 -12.01 11.90
CA VAL A 11 -2.18 -11.76 10.46
C VAL A 11 -3.25 -12.71 9.95
N SER A 12 -4.29 -12.15 9.33
CA SER A 12 -5.35 -12.91 8.68
C SER A 12 -5.42 -12.59 7.19
N PHE A 13 -5.67 -13.63 6.39
CA PHE A 13 -5.74 -13.53 4.94
C PHE A 13 -7.17 -13.76 4.47
N LYS A 14 -7.68 -12.88 3.61
CA LYS A 14 -9.08 -12.86 3.19
C LYS A 14 -9.21 -12.64 1.69
N PHE A 15 -10.26 -13.26 1.14
CA PHE A 15 -10.76 -12.98 -0.20
C PHE A 15 -12.16 -12.41 -0.03
N SER A 16 -12.31 -11.10 -0.18
CA SER A 16 -13.58 -10.39 0.01
C SER A 16 -14.05 -9.82 -1.32
N LEU A 17 -15.27 -10.17 -1.74
CA LEU A 17 -15.89 -9.59 -2.93
C LEU A 17 -16.05 -8.07 -2.78
N ASP A 18 -16.46 -7.61 -1.60
CA ASP A 18 -16.70 -6.21 -1.29
C ASP A 18 -15.43 -5.38 -1.49
N VAL A 19 -14.32 -5.81 -0.87
CA VAL A 19 -13.01 -5.13 -1.00
C VAL A 19 -12.49 -5.20 -2.42
N ALA A 20 -12.59 -6.38 -3.07
CA ALA A 20 -12.15 -6.53 -4.45
C ALA A 20 -12.93 -5.65 -5.42
N THR A 21 -14.24 -5.48 -5.19
CA THR A 21 -15.09 -4.61 -6.01
C THR A 21 -14.69 -3.15 -5.82
N VAL A 22 -14.52 -2.69 -4.58
CA VAL A 22 -14.10 -1.31 -4.29
C VAL A 22 -12.75 -1.02 -4.95
N TYR A 23 -11.77 -1.91 -4.78
CA TYR A 23 -10.46 -1.81 -5.43
C TYR A 23 -10.57 -1.73 -6.95
N ALA A 24 -11.39 -2.60 -7.57
CA ALA A 24 -11.59 -2.60 -9.02
C ALA A 24 -12.25 -1.31 -9.52
N ILE A 25 -13.21 -0.75 -8.78
CA ILE A 25 -13.83 0.54 -9.11
C ILE A 25 -12.80 1.66 -9.03
N GLU A 26 -12.04 1.73 -7.93
CA GLU A 26 -11.00 2.74 -7.71
C GLU A 26 -9.99 2.72 -8.85
N MET A 27 -9.41 1.55 -9.15
CA MET A 27 -8.48 1.37 -10.26
C MET A 27 -9.10 1.78 -11.60
N ALA A 28 -10.34 1.37 -11.88
CA ALA A 28 -11.01 1.75 -13.13
C ALA A 28 -11.28 3.28 -13.23
N LEU A 29 -11.59 3.94 -12.12
CA LEU A 29 -11.74 5.39 -12.08
C LEU A 29 -10.41 6.11 -12.33
N HIS A 30 -9.32 5.58 -11.77
CA HIS A 30 -7.95 6.09 -11.95
C HIS A 30 -7.32 5.76 -13.31
N ALA A 31 -7.84 4.77 -14.05
CA ALA A 31 -7.31 4.32 -15.35
C ALA A 31 -7.28 5.38 -16.46
N HIS A 32 -7.94 6.54 -16.29
CA HIS A 32 -7.80 7.67 -17.22
C HIS A 32 -6.68 8.65 -16.84
N GLU A 33 -6.14 8.56 -15.63
CA GLU A 33 -5.02 9.39 -15.15
C GLU A 33 -3.70 8.62 -15.08
N ILE A 34 -3.77 7.29 -14.93
CA ILE A 34 -2.64 6.37 -14.87
C ILE A 34 -2.78 5.42 -16.07
N LYS A 35 -1.74 5.25 -16.89
CA LYS A 35 -1.72 4.27 -17.99
C LYS A 35 -1.75 2.85 -17.42
N MET A 36 -2.93 2.38 -17.01
CA MET A 36 -3.12 1.01 -16.58
C MET A 36 -3.06 0.08 -17.79
N ARG A 37 -2.34 -1.05 -17.65
CA ARG A 37 -2.34 -2.13 -18.65
C ARG A 37 -3.58 -3.01 -18.51
N ALA A 38 -4.75 -2.41 -18.33
CA ALA A 38 -5.99 -3.16 -18.32
C ALA A 38 -6.33 -3.57 -19.76
N GLU A 39 -5.96 -4.79 -20.17
CA GLU A 39 -6.43 -5.38 -21.43
C GLU A 39 -7.96 -5.64 -21.41
N LYS A 40 -8.58 -5.60 -20.21
CA LYS A 40 -10.00 -5.87 -20.01
C LYS A 40 -10.67 -4.76 -19.21
N GLN A 41 -11.72 -4.22 -19.80
CA GLN A 41 -12.64 -3.29 -19.16
C GLN A 41 -13.89 -4.08 -18.71
N TYR A 42 -13.99 -4.33 -17.41
CA TYR A 42 -15.08 -5.14 -16.82
C TYR A 42 -16.37 -4.34 -16.59
N PHE A 43 -16.26 -3.02 -16.56
CA PHE A 43 -17.38 -2.09 -16.41
C PHE A 43 -17.55 -1.31 -17.71
N SER A 44 -18.78 -1.16 -18.21
CA SER A 44 -19.02 -0.36 -19.42
C SER A 44 -18.57 1.09 -19.21
N GLU A 45 -18.12 1.75 -20.28
CA GLU A 45 -17.76 3.18 -20.23
C GLU A 45 -18.88 4.04 -19.65
N GLU A 46 -20.13 3.79 -20.08
CA GLU A 46 -21.33 4.47 -19.55
C GLU A 46 -21.45 4.34 -18.03
N LEU A 47 -21.17 3.17 -17.47
CA LEU A 47 -21.23 2.93 -16.02
C LEU A 47 -20.08 3.63 -15.27
N LEU A 48 -18.88 3.65 -15.87
CA LEU A 48 -17.74 4.36 -15.30
C LEU A 48 -17.97 5.88 -15.32
N GLU A 49 -18.58 6.41 -16.38
CA GLU A 49 -18.99 7.83 -16.46
C GLU A 49 -20.06 8.15 -15.41
N GLU A 50 -21.08 7.30 -15.25
CA GLU A 50 -22.10 7.43 -14.19
C GLU A 50 -21.44 7.50 -12.81
N TRP A 51 -20.45 6.64 -12.52
CA TRP A 51 -19.73 6.67 -11.25
C TRP A 51 -18.87 7.90 -11.07
N ARG A 52 -18.14 8.32 -12.11
CA ARG A 52 -17.33 9.55 -12.05
C ARG A 52 -18.18 10.75 -11.71
N GLU A 53 -19.31 10.87 -12.39
CA GLU A 53 -20.25 11.94 -12.13
C GLU A 53 -20.80 11.83 -10.70
N ALA A 54 -21.35 10.68 -10.30
CA ALA A 54 -22.01 10.51 -9.01
C ALA A 54 -21.06 10.62 -7.80
N LEU A 55 -19.80 10.20 -7.94
CA LEU A 55 -18.79 10.26 -6.89
C LEU A 55 -17.94 11.54 -6.95
N SER A 56 -18.18 12.41 -7.94
CA SER A 56 -17.46 13.68 -8.04
C SER A 56 -17.77 14.58 -6.84
N LEU A 57 -16.75 15.31 -6.38
CA LEU A 57 -16.89 16.26 -5.27
C LEU A 57 -18.03 17.28 -5.49
N PRO A 58 -18.24 17.86 -6.70
CA PRO A 58 -19.39 18.72 -6.97
C PRO A 58 -20.75 18.04 -6.73
N ASN A 59 -20.93 16.80 -7.19
CA ASN A 59 -22.19 16.09 -7.00
C ASN A 59 -22.41 15.65 -5.56
N LEU A 60 -21.37 15.19 -4.87
CA LEU A 60 -21.45 14.92 -3.43
C LEU A 60 -21.86 16.17 -2.64
N PHE A 61 -21.34 17.35 -2.99
CA PHE A 61 -21.78 18.61 -2.36
C PHE A 61 -23.21 19.01 -2.76
N TRP A 62 -23.61 18.76 -4.00
CA TRP A 62 -24.97 19.02 -4.47
C TRP A 62 -25.99 18.18 -3.70
N ASP A 63 -25.76 16.87 -3.59
CA ASP A 63 -26.62 15.96 -2.83
C ASP A 63 -26.59 16.30 -1.34
N LEU A 64 -25.42 16.59 -0.79
CA LEU A 64 -25.29 17.05 0.60
C LEU A 64 -26.13 18.31 0.83
N ARG A 65 -26.15 19.27 -0.10
CA ARG A 65 -26.99 20.48 -0.01
C ARG A 65 -28.48 20.13 0.11
N ALA A 66 -28.96 19.15 -0.66
CA ALA A 66 -30.34 18.68 -0.55
C ALA A 66 -30.63 18.12 0.85
N PHE A 67 -29.69 17.38 1.45
CA PHE A 67 -29.80 16.89 2.83
C PHE A 67 -29.59 17.99 3.89
N MET A 68 -28.89 19.08 3.56
CA MET A 68 -28.62 20.19 4.49
C MET A 68 -29.87 20.98 4.86
N CYS A 69 -30.92 20.92 4.02
CA CYS A 69 -32.24 21.49 4.31
C CYS A 69 -32.99 20.77 5.46
N GLY A 70 -32.50 19.59 5.90
CA GLY A 70 -33.08 18.83 7.01
C GLY A 70 -32.47 19.12 8.39
N ARG A 71 -33.14 18.61 9.44
CA ARG A 71 -32.63 18.61 10.82
C ARG A 71 -31.53 17.55 11.00
N GLY A 72 -30.54 17.85 11.85
CA GLY A 72 -29.41 16.96 12.14
C GLY A 72 -28.06 17.65 11.93
N ASN A 73 -27.03 17.19 12.63
CA ASN A 73 -25.66 17.69 12.45
C ASN A 73 -25.05 17.17 11.12
N LEU A 74 -23.94 17.78 10.70
CA LEU A 74 -23.27 17.47 9.44
C LEU A 74 -22.91 15.98 9.31
N ASN A 75 -22.41 15.36 10.38
CA ASN A 75 -21.99 13.95 10.37
C ASN A 75 -23.14 13.00 10.05
N VAL A 76 -24.33 13.24 10.62
CA VAL A 76 -25.53 12.44 10.32
C VAL A 76 -25.96 12.62 8.86
N LYS A 77 -25.80 13.82 8.30
CA LYS A 77 -26.15 14.12 6.90
C LYS A 77 -25.19 13.45 5.93
N VAL A 78 -23.89 13.50 6.20
CA VAL A 78 -22.86 12.81 5.40
C VAL A 78 -23.07 11.29 5.47
N LYS A 79 -23.39 10.74 6.65
CA LYS A 79 -23.72 9.31 6.78
C LYS A 79 -24.91 8.92 5.90
N ARG A 80 -25.99 9.71 5.92
CA ARG A 80 -27.17 9.48 5.06
C ARG A 80 -26.84 9.59 3.57
N LEU A 81 -26.00 10.54 3.18
CA LEU A 81 -25.52 10.65 1.81
C LEU A 81 -24.80 9.35 1.39
N GLY A 82 -23.90 8.85 2.24
CA GLY A 82 -23.23 7.57 2.03
C GLY A 82 -24.22 6.40 1.90
N GLU A 83 -25.23 6.33 2.75
CA GLU A 83 -26.25 5.27 2.74
C GLU A 83 -27.18 5.33 1.50
N HIS A 84 -27.48 6.51 0.98
CA HIS A 84 -28.46 6.70 -0.09
C HIS A 84 -27.87 6.86 -1.50
N ILE A 85 -26.61 7.29 -1.62
CA ILE A 85 -25.94 7.51 -2.91
C ILE A 85 -24.82 6.50 -3.10
N ILE A 86 -23.84 6.50 -2.19
CA ILE A 86 -22.61 5.70 -2.36
C ILE A 86 -22.91 4.20 -2.23
N LEU A 87 -23.61 3.79 -1.17
CA LEU A 87 -23.87 2.38 -0.88
C LEU A 87 -24.70 1.69 -1.99
N PRO A 88 -25.79 2.26 -2.52
CA PRO A 88 -26.52 1.65 -3.63
C PRO A 88 -25.68 1.50 -4.90
N LEU A 89 -24.81 2.47 -5.21
CA LEU A 89 -23.87 2.37 -6.33
C LEU A 89 -22.89 1.21 -6.13
N LEU A 90 -22.30 1.08 -4.94
CA LEU A 90 -21.42 -0.05 -4.62
C LEU A 90 -22.16 -1.38 -4.70
N GLN A 91 -23.40 -1.48 -4.21
CA GLN A 91 -24.21 -2.70 -4.30
C GLN A 91 -24.52 -3.09 -5.77
N LYS A 92 -24.85 -2.11 -6.62
CA LYS A 92 -25.01 -2.33 -8.07
C LYS A 92 -23.70 -2.84 -8.68
N SER A 93 -22.57 -2.25 -8.31
CA SER A 93 -21.24 -2.61 -8.80
C SER A 93 -20.83 -4.02 -8.40
N MET A 94 -21.04 -4.38 -7.13
CA MET A 94 -20.75 -5.71 -6.60
C MET A 94 -21.51 -6.77 -7.37
N LYS A 95 -22.80 -6.54 -7.68
CA LYS A 95 -23.60 -7.46 -8.48
C LYS A 95 -23.06 -7.64 -9.91
N ILE A 96 -22.54 -6.58 -10.52
CA ILE A 96 -21.94 -6.63 -11.87
C ILE A 96 -20.60 -7.38 -11.83
N TYR A 97 -19.79 -7.12 -10.80
CA TYR A 97 -18.45 -7.69 -10.65
C TYR A 97 -18.45 -9.15 -10.13
N GLU A 98 -19.54 -9.58 -9.48
CA GLU A 98 -19.62 -10.86 -8.76
C GLU A 98 -19.26 -12.08 -9.62
N ASP A 99 -19.78 -12.16 -10.84
CA ASP A 99 -19.55 -13.32 -11.73
C ASP A 99 -18.09 -13.38 -12.19
N HIS A 100 -17.49 -12.22 -12.49
CA HIS A 100 -16.07 -12.13 -12.82
C HIS A 100 -15.20 -12.52 -11.61
N TRP A 101 -15.50 -11.98 -10.43
CA TRP A 101 -14.80 -12.34 -9.20
C TRP A 101 -14.83 -13.85 -8.93
N LYS A 102 -16.01 -14.48 -9.04
CA LYS A 102 -16.16 -15.94 -8.90
C LYS A 102 -15.32 -16.70 -9.92
N ALA A 103 -15.23 -16.22 -11.15
CA ALA A 103 -14.45 -16.86 -12.21
C ALA A 103 -12.94 -16.81 -11.94
N ILE A 104 -12.42 -15.68 -11.43
CA ILE A 104 -10.98 -15.51 -11.18
C ILE A 104 -10.51 -16.00 -9.81
N LEU A 105 -11.41 -16.06 -8.81
CA LEU A 105 -11.08 -16.40 -7.43
C LEU A 105 -10.28 -17.71 -7.27
N PRO A 106 -10.58 -18.82 -7.98
CA PRO A 106 -9.74 -20.02 -7.93
C PRO A 106 -8.30 -19.76 -8.38
N SER A 107 -8.12 -18.94 -9.43
CA SER A 107 -6.79 -18.56 -9.91
C SER A 107 -6.04 -17.73 -8.88
N LEU A 108 -6.71 -16.72 -8.28
CA LEU A 108 -6.11 -15.88 -7.24
C LEU A 108 -5.64 -16.72 -6.04
N LYS A 109 -6.49 -17.66 -5.58
CA LYS A 109 -6.13 -18.60 -4.51
C LYS A 109 -4.92 -19.46 -4.86
N ASN A 110 -4.83 -19.95 -6.09
CA ASN A 110 -3.70 -20.74 -6.55
C ASN A 110 -2.42 -19.90 -6.60
N ASN A 111 -2.51 -18.65 -7.09
CA ASN A 111 -1.38 -17.74 -7.18
C ASN A 111 -0.75 -17.47 -5.81
N VAL A 112 -1.55 -17.15 -4.79
CA VAL A 112 -1.03 -16.80 -3.45
C VAL A 112 -0.82 -17.99 -2.53
N SER A 113 -1.20 -19.21 -2.92
CA SER A 113 -1.02 -20.42 -2.10
C SER A 113 0.43 -20.62 -1.61
N PRO A 114 1.48 -20.46 -2.44
CA PRO A 114 2.86 -20.54 -1.97
C PRO A 114 3.22 -19.48 -0.92
N LEU A 115 2.74 -18.24 -1.10
CA LEU A 115 2.93 -17.15 -0.15
C LEU A 115 2.30 -17.49 1.21
N LEU A 116 1.06 -18.00 1.21
CA LEU A 116 0.37 -18.40 2.43
C LEU A 116 1.06 -19.56 3.15
N GLN A 117 1.60 -20.52 2.41
CA GLN A 117 2.38 -21.62 2.97
C GLN A 117 3.68 -21.13 3.61
N ALA A 118 4.40 -20.24 2.92
CA ALA A 118 5.61 -19.63 3.45
C ALA A 118 5.33 -18.78 4.70
N TRP A 119 4.26 -17.96 4.67
CA TRP A 119 3.86 -17.12 5.80
C TRP A 119 3.50 -17.95 7.04
N LYS A 120 2.85 -19.11 6.86
CA LYS A 120 2.53 -20.01 7.97
C LYS A 120 3.79 -20.48 8.72
N ILE A 121 4.91 -20.63 8.01
CA ILE A 121 6.18 -21.12 8.55
C ILE A 121 7.02 -19.96 9.10
N HIS A 122 7.13 -18.88 8.34
CA HIS A 122 8.10 -17.80 8.57
C HIS A 122 7.50 -16.50 9.09
N GLY A 123 6.18 -16.30 9.01
CA GLY A 123 5.52 -15.02 9.27
C GLY A 123 5.82 -14.43 10.64
N LYS A 124 6.01 -15.27 11.68
CA LYS A 124 6.43 -14.80 13.00
C LYS A 124 7.81 -14.15 12.99
N GLU A 125 8.77 -14.77 12.30
CA GLU A 125 10.13 -14.24 12.20
C GLU A 125 10.19 -13.04 11.26
N ILE A 126 9.36 -12.99 10.21
CA ILE A 126 9.21 -11.80 9.36
C ILE A 126 8.72 -10.61 10.20
N LEU A 127 7.65 -10.78 10.99
CA LEU A 127 7.11 -9.70 11.83
C LEU A 127 8.12 -9.22 12.90
N ARG A 128 8.92 -10.14 13.44
CA ARG A 128 10.04 -9.79 14.34
C ARG A 128 11.13 -9.05 13.59
N GLY A 129 11.44 -9.47 12.37
CA GLY A 129 12.40 -8.82 11.50
C GLY A 129 12.03 -7.38 11.18
N ILE A 130 10.76 -7.12 10.88
CA ILE A 130 10.24 -5.76 10.68
C ILE A 130 10.46 -4.92 11.96
N CYS A 131 10.10 -5.44 13.13
CA CYS A 131 10.33 -4.77 14.41
C CYS A 131 11.81 -4.55 14.71
N SER A 132 12.67 -5.52 14.42
CA SER A 132 14.11 -5.46 14.65
C SER A 132 14.77 -4.42 13.77
N ALA A 133 14.49 -4.46 12.46
CA ALA A 133 15.03 -3.53 11.47
C ALA A 133 14.58 -2.09 11.73
N SER A 134 13.29 -1.89 12.02
CA SER A 134 12.76 -0.55 12.31
C SER A 134 13.04 -0.07 13.75
N ARG A 135 13.28 -1.00 14.68
CA ARG A 135 13.28 -0.77 16.14
C ARG A 135 11.99 -0.07 16.62
N LEU A 136 10.87 -0.40 15.97
CA LEU A 136 9.54 0.08 16.33
C LEU A 136 8.67 -1.07 16.83
N GLU A 137 7.95 -0.83 17.92
CA GLU A 137 6.94 -1.76 18.43
C GLU A 137 5.67 -1.70 17.57
N TRP A 138 5.01 -2.86 17.44
CA TRP A 138 3.71 -2.93 16.78
C TRP A 138 2.64 -2.20 17.58
N ASN A 139 1.97 -1.25 16.93
CA ASN A 139 0.82 -0.54 17.50
C ASN A 139 -0.54 -1.15 17.15
N ILE A 140 -0.54 -2.18 16.29
CA ILE A 140 -1.74 -2.87 15.81
C ILE A 140 -1.75 -4.31 16.29
N LYS A 141 -2.94 -4.80 16.67
CA LYS A 141 -3.12 -6.17 17.18
C LYS A 141 -3.46 -7.19 16.10
N GLU A 142 -4.13 -6.75 15.04
CA GLU A 142 -4.59 -7.58 13.94
C GLU A 142 -4.25 -6.88 12.63
N ILE A 143 -3.67 -7.64 11.70
CA ILE A 143 -3.44 -7.25 10.31
C ILE A 143 -4.37 -8.08 9.44
N LYS A 144 -5.16 -7.41 8.60
CA LYS A 144 -6.04 -8.07 7.62
C LYS A 144 -5.52 -7.84 6.21
N VAL A 145 -5.06 -8.91 5.57
CA VAL A 145 -4.62 -8.89 4.18
C VAL A 145 -5.77 -9.35 3.30
N PHE A 146 -6.25 -8.47 2.43
CA PHE A 146 -7.28 -8.73 1.43
C PHE A 146 -6.64 -8.95 0.07
N PHE A 147 -6.77 -10.15 -0.47
CA PHE A 147 -6.30 -10.44 -1.82
C PHE A 147 -7.30 -9.95 -2.85
N VAL A 148 -6.83 -9.17 -3.81
CA VAL A 148 -7.62 -8.57 -4.88
C VAL A 148 -7.08 -8.98 -6.26
N GLU A 149 -7.84 -8.65 -7.31
CA GLU A 149 -7.41 -8.85 -8.69
C GLU A 149 -6.14 -8.02 -8.97
N PRO A 150 -5.16 -8.54 -9.72
CA PRO A 150 -4.01 -7.75 -10.17
C PRO A 150 -4.42 -6.83 -11.30
N ILE A 151 -4.52 -5.52 -11.04
CA ILE A 151 -5.02 -4.53 -12.00
C ILE A 151 -3.94 -3.48 -12.32
N ALA A 152 -3.11 -3.11 -11.34
CA ALA A 152 -2.18 -1.98 -11.42
C ALA A 152 -0.70 -2.37 -11.56
N ASP A 153 -0.36 -3.66 -11.63
CA ASP A 153 1.02 -4.19 -11.55
C ASP A 153 1.75 -3.82 -10.23
N GLY A 154 1.02 -3.28 -9.23
CA GLY A 154 1.52 -2.82 -7.94
C GLY A 154 1.34 -3.84 -6.82
N HIS A 155 2.24 -3.86 -5.84
CA HIS A 155 2.32 -4.90 -4.81
C HIS A 155 1.41 -4.67 -3.57
N GLY A 156 0.35 -3.88 -3.72
CA GLY A 156 -0.68 -3.69 -2.70
C GLY A 156 -0.68 -2.29 -2.11
N ASP A 157 -1.65 -2.03 -1.23
CA ASP A 157 -1.74 -0.78 -0.48
C ASP A 157 -1.99 -1.09 1.00
N ALA A 158 -1.23 -0.46 1.86
CA ALA A 158 -1.40 -0.51 3.30
C ALA A 158 -2.34 0.59 3.80
N PHE A 159 -3.23 0.21 4.73
CA PHE A 159 -4.20 1.08 5.41
C PHE A 159 -3.91 1.03 6.92
N PRO A 160 -3.03 1.92 7.41
CA PRO A 160 -2.47 1.83 8.76
C PRO A 160 -3.48 2.09 9.87
N GLU A 161 -4.44 2.99 9.65
CA GLU A 161 -5.47 3.31 10.63
C GLU A 161 -6.44 2.13 10.84
N GLU A 162 -6.65 1.34 9.79
CA GLU A 162 -7.54 0.18 9.74
C GLU A 162 -6.82 -1.14 10.10
N GLY A 163 -5.49 -1.15 10.06
CA GLY A 163 -4.68 -2.36 10.20
C GLY A 163 -4.95 -3.36 9.07
N SER A 164 -5.08 -2.88 7.84
CA SER A 164 -5.40 -3.73 6.68
C SER A 164 -4.52 -3.44 5.48
N ILE A 165 -4.42 -4.42 4.58
CA ILE A 165 -3.68 -4.33 3.33
C ILE A 165 -4.59 -4.86 2.22
N THR A 166 -4.67 -4.17 1.09
CA THR A 166 -5.09 -4.76 -0.18
C THR A 166 -3.86 -5.27 -0.90
N PHE A 167 -3.85 -6.53 -1.36
CA PHE A 167 -2.68 -7.13 -1.97
C PHE A 167 -3.06 -7.80 -3.29
N GLU A 168 -2.41 -7.39 -4.38
CA GLU A 168 -2.69 -7.97 -5.70
C GLU A 168 -2.25 -9.44 -5.77
N ALA A 169 -3.20 -10.34 -6.02
CA ALA A 169 -2.92 -11.78 -6.14
C ALA A 169 -2.39 -12.15 -7.55
N ALA A 170 -1.39 -11.39 -8.03
CA ALA A 170 -0.71 -11.58 -9.30
C ALA A 170 -0.01 -12.94 -9.39
N LYS A 171 0.34 -13.43 -10.58
CA LYS A 171 1.19 -14.64 -10.67
C LYS A 171 2.66 -14.21 -10.61
N ALA A 172 3.31 -14.40 -9.47
CA ALA A 172 4.71 -14.02 -9.28
C ALA A 172 5.55 -15.14 -8.62
N PRO A 173 6.89 -15.12 -8.79
CA PRO A 173 7.78 -15.96 -8.00
C PRO A 173 7.62 -15.68 -6.50
N LEU A 174 7.75 -16.73 -5.67
CA LEU A 174 7.58 -16.62 -4.21
C LEU A 174 8.44 -15.51 -3.56
N PRO A 175 9.73 -15.29 -3.92
CA PRO A 175 10.53 -14.22 -3.34
C PRO A 175 9.93 -12.82 -3.57
N VAL A 176 9.44 -12.56 -4.78
CA VAL A 176 8.79 -11.29 -5.14
C VAL A 176 7.54 -11.08 -4.29
N PHE A 177 6.73 -12.14 -4.14
CA PHE A 177 5.53 -12.08 -3.31
C PHE A 177 5.79 -11.86 -1.83
N LEU A 178 6.82 -12.52 -1.29
CA LEU A 178 7.21 -12.35 0.10
C LEU A 178 7.75 -10.94 0.35
N HIS A 179 8.57 -10.42 -0.56
CA HIS A 179 9.06 -9.06 -0.49
C HIS A 179 7.91 -8.06 -0.49
N GLY A 180 7.06 -8.09 -1.54
CA GLY A 180 5.92 -7.18 -1.65
C GLY A 180 4.99 -7.24 -0.44
N LEU A 181 4.60 -8.43 0.03
CA LEU A 181 3.72 -8.51 1.21
C LEU A 181 4.43 -7.99 2.47
N THR A 182 5.72 -8.25 2.62
CA THR A 182 6.49 -7.77 3.78
C THR A 182 6.63 -6.26 3.75
N HIS A 183 6.81 -5.66 2.57
CA HIS A 183 6.80 -4.21 2.34
C HIS A 183 5.48 -3.58 2.77
N GLU A 184 4.35 -4.09 2.30
CA GLU A 184 3.03 -3.58 2.70
C GLU A 184 2.77 -3.73 4.21
N ILE A 185 3.26 -4.81 4.82
CA ILE A 185 3.16 -5.01 6.27
C ILE A 185 4.09 -4.04 7.02
N ALA A 186 5.26 -3.73 6.48
CA ALA A 186 6.18 -2.75 7.06
C ALA A 186 5.54 -1.35 7.09
N HIS A 187 4.84 -0.96 6.01
CA HIS A 187 4.06 0.27 5.94
C HIS A 187 3.11 0.45 7.13
N LEU A 188 2.42 -0.60 7.58
CA LEU A 188 1.53 -0.50 8.74
C LEU A 188 2.25 -0.13 10.05
N ASN A 189 3.56 -0.39 10.15
CA ASN A 189 4.38 -0.07 11.32
C ASN A 189 5.11 1.28 11.20
N THR A 190 5.26 1.77 9.97
CA THR A 190 6.06 2.96 9.62
C THR A 190 5.22 4.09 9.03
N ALA A 191 3.90 3.92 8.91
CA ALA A 191 2.99 4.88 8.28
C ALA A 191 3.07 6.31 8.80
N ASP A 192 3.31 6.51 10.09
CA ASP A 192 3.45 7.84 10.69
C ASP A 192 4.73 8.55 10.26
N ILE A 193 5.66 7.81 9.66
CA ILE A 193 6.88 8.33 9.01
C ILE A 193 6.57 8.83 7.59
N ALA A 194 5.56 8.25 6.93
CA ALA A 194 5.19 8.53 5.54
C ALA A 194 4.16 9.68 5.36
N TYR A 195 3.62 10.27 6.44
CA TYR A 195 2.58 11.30 6.34
C TYR A 195 3.14 12.65 5.86
N GLN A 196 2.70 13.14 4.70
CA GLN A 196 3.47 14.13 3.95
C GLN A 196 2.69 15.22 3.26
N GLU A 197 3.09 16.45 3.59
CA GLU A 197 2.89 17.65 2.78
C GLU A 197 3.92 17.74 1.61
N ASP A 198 4.95 16.86 1.58
CA ASP A 198 6.08 16.90 0.63
C ASP A 198 6.35 15.52 -0.01
N ILE A 199 6.00 15.37 -1.30
CA ILE A 199 6.11 14.11 -2.05
C ILE A 199 7.51 13.47 -2.03
N ARG A 200 8.58 14.26 -1.85
CA ARG A 200 9.95 13.74 -1.91
C ARG A 200 10.24 12.81 -0.75
N ARG A 201 9.63 13.10 0.40
CA ARG A 201 9.71 12.21 1.57
C ARG A 201 9.01 10.88 1.28
N LYS A 202 8.05 10.81 0.35
CA LYS A 202 7.17 9.65 0.11
C LYS A 202 8.01 8.62 -0.57
N VAL A 203 8.66 9.05 -1.65
CA VAL A 203 9.67 8.29 -2.38
C VAL A 203 10.72 7.73 -1.41
N LEU A 204 11.28 8.56 -0.52
CA LEU A 204 12.25 8.08 0.47
C LEU A 204 11.64 7.07 1.45
N ALA A 205 10.42 7.29 1.94
CA ALA A 205 9.74 6.38 2.86
C ALA A 205 9.42 5.03 2.22
N GLU A 206 9.02 4.98 0.94
CA GLU A 206 8.85 3.73 0.19
C GLU A 206 10.18 2.94 0.17
N CYS A 207 11.28 3.57 -0.26
CA CYS A 207 12.58 2.89 -0.30
C CYS A 207 13.06 2.43 1.08
N VAL A 208 12.73 3.18 2.13
CA VAL A 208 13.01 2.77 3.52
C VAL A 208 12.21 1.51 3.88
N ASN A 209 10.94 1.42 3.48
CA ASN A 209 10.12 0.24 3.73
C ASN A 209 10.58 -0.99 2.96
N ASP A 210 11.10 -0.82 1.73
CA ASP A 210 11.75 -1.91 1.00
C ASP A 210 12.97 -2.43 1.77
N LEU A 211 13.82 -1.53 2.27
CA LEU A 211 14.99 -1.91 3.07
C LEU A 211 14.60 -2.63 4.37
N VAL A 212 13.55 -2.16 5.05
CA VAL A 212 12.97 -2.84 6.21
C VAL A 212 12.46 -4.23 5.83
N ALA A 213 11.76 -4.36 4.70
CA ALA A 213 11.22 -5.62 4.24
C ALA A 213 12.31 -6.63 3.89
N GLN A 214 13.33 -6.22 3.13
CA GLN A 214 14.48 -7.07 2.81
C GLN A 214 15.21 -7.49 4.07
N GLN A 215 15.49 -6.56 4.99
CA GLN A 215 16.17 -6.87 6.24
C GLN A 215 15.35 -7.86 7.09
N ALA A 216 14.02 -7.69 7.14
CA ALA A 216 13.14 -8.63 7.82
C ALA A 216 13.20 -10.04 7.21
N LEU A 217 13.27 -10.13 5.88
CA LEU A 217 13.42 -11.41 5.18
C LEU A 217 14.80 -12.04 5.37
N ILE A 218 15.87 -11.24 5.50
CA ILE A 218 17.21 -11.74 5.87
C ILE A 218 17.19 -12.32 7.27
N GLU A 219 16.60 -11.61 8.23
CA GLU A 219 16.47 -12.09 9.61
C GLU A 219 15.61 -13.37 9.70
N ALA A 220 14.57 -13.47 8.86
CA ALA A 220 13.77 -14.68 8.70
C ALA A 220 14.46 -15.80 7.90
N LYS A 221 15.71 -15.59 7.45
CA LYS A 221 16.54 -16.51 6.65
C LYS A 221 15.93 -16.89 5.29
N MET A 222 15.13 -15.97 4.73
CA MET A 222 14.50 -16.11 3.41
C MET A 222 15.31 -15.44 2.31
N LEU A 223 16.08 -14.41 2.68
CA LEU A 223 17.11 -13.78 1.85
C LEU A 223 18.48 -13.97 2.48
N SER A 224 19.53 -13.95 1.65
CA SER A 224 20.92 -14.12 2.12
C SER A 224 21.63 -12.80 2.37
N LYS A 225 21.21 -11.73 1.70
CA LYS A 225 21.79 -10.38 1.77
C LYS A 225 20.78 -9.34 1.29
N LEU A 226 21.07 -8.07 1.57
CA LEU A 226 20.35 -6.95 0.98
C LEU A 226 20.68 -6.90 -0.52
N ASP A 227 19.67 -6.59 -1.31
CA ASP A 227 19.76 -6.24 -2.71
C ASP A 227 19.43 -4.75 -2.83
N PHE A 228 20.47 -3.92 -2.88
CA PHE A 228 20.28 -2.48 -3.04
C PHE A 228 19.82 -2.12 -4.45
N ASP A 229 19.93 -3.01 -5.44
CA ASP A 229 19.42 -2.71 -6.77
C ASP A 229 17.87 -2.73 -6.80
N ASP A 230 17.20 -3.41 -5.86
CA ASP A 230 15.73 -3.50 -5.80
C ASP A 230 15.05 -2.20 -5.28
N PRO A 231 15.38 -1.64 -4.08
CA PRO A 231 14.79 -0.40 -3.58
C PRO A 231 15.15 0.81 -4.43
N ILE A 232 16.30 0.75 -5.10
CA ILE A 232 16.81 1.85 -5.93
C ILE A 232 16.27 1.77 -7.36
N ARG A 233 15.96 0.57 -7.86
CA ARG A 233 15.16 0.44 -9.08
C ARG A 233 13.83 1.17 -8.92
N ASP A 234 13.24 1.11 -7.73
CA ASP A 234 12.04 1.86 -7.44
C ASP A 234 12.32 3.36 -7.47
N ILE A 235 13.41 3.86 -6.86
CA ILE A 235 13.81 5.28 -7.00
C ILE A 235 13.79 5.73 -8.46
N GLU A 236 14.40 4.98 -9.39
CA GLU A 236 14.35 5.36 -10.82
C GLU A 236 12.93 5.44 -11.38
N MET A 237 12.04 4.53 -10.97
CA MET A 237 10.63 4.53 -11.34
C MET A 237 9.86 5.72 -10.72
N TRP A 238 10.21 6.11 -9.50
CA TRP A 238 9.62 7.24 -8.77
C TRP A 238 10.10 8.61 -9.29
N LYS A 239 10.96 8.68 -10.30
CA LYS A 239 11.31 9.97 -10.96
C LYS A 239 10.11 10.66 -11.59
N THR A 240 9.03 9.93 -11.83
CA THR A 240 7.77 10.49 -12.31
C THR A 240 6.63 10.01 -11.42
N GLU A 241 6.59 10.52 -10.19
CA GLU A 241 5.53 10.18 -9.23
C GLU A 241 4.49 11.30 -9.13
N SER A 242 3.21 10.94 -9.09
CA SER A 242 2.12 11.91 -8.88
C SER A 242 2.15 13.10 -9.86
N ARG A 243 2.57 12.85 -11.12
CA ARG A 243 2.78 13.85 -12.20
C ARG A 243 3.92 14.84 -11.95
N GLN A 244 4.68 14.68 -10.88
CA GLN A 244 5.87 15.48 -10.60
C GLN A 244 7.09 14.76 -11.14
N GLU A 245 7.96 15.52 -11.80
CA GLU A 245 9.22 15.00 -12.33
C GLU A 245 10.35 15.37 -11.39
N PHE A 246 11.09 14.37 -10.91
CA PHE A 246 12.22 14.55 -10.04
C PHE A 246 13.51 14.64 -10.85
N LEU A 247 14.37 15.57 -10.45
CA LEU A 247 15.62 15.88 -11.13
C LEU A 247 16.86 15.35 -10.39
N TYR A 248 16.69 14.44 -9.42
CA TYR A 248 17.83 13.82 -8.74
C TYR A 248 18.60 12.86 -9.66
N ASP A 249 19.87 12.65 -9.30
CA ASP A 249 20.70 11.55 -9.78
C ASP A 249 20.39 10.28 -8.95
N PRO A 250 19.86 9.20 -9.56
CA PRO A 250 19.57 7.96 -8.85
C PRO A 250 20.79 7.34 -8.16
N GLU A 251 21.99 7.47 -8.74
CA GLU A 251 23.22 6.89 -8.17
C GLU A 251 23.68 7.67 -6.93
N GLU A 252 23.55 9.01 -6.96
CA GLU A 252 23.82 9.83 -5.78
C GLU A 252 22.83 9.49 -4.65
N LEU A 253 21.55 9.35 -4.98
CA LEU A 253 20.53 9.02 -3.98
C LEU A 253 20.68 7.60 -3.43
N LYS A 254 21.05 6.63 -4.28
CA LYS A 254 21.45 5.27 -3.90
C LYS A 254 22.53 5.29 -2.84
N GLN A 255 23.61 6.01 -3.09
CA GLN A 255 24.73 6.05 -2.15
C GLN A 255 24.33 6.66 -0.80
N ILE A 256 23.48 7.68 -0.80
CA ILE A 256 22.93 8.27 0.42
C ILE A 256 22.09 7.24 1.18
N MET A 257 21.19 6.51 0.49
CA MET A 257 20.34 5.48 1.08
C MET A 257 21.16 4.32 1.67
N GLU A 258 22.15 3.81 0.94
CA GLU A 258 23.03 2.72 1.38
C GLU A 258 23.84 3.08 2.64
N ASN A 259 24.45 4.27 2.62
CA ASN A 259 25.22 4.78 3.74
C ASN A 259 24.33 5.01 4.96
N TRP A 260 23.17 5.63 4.75
CA TRP A 260 22.21 5.86 5.81
C TRP A 260 21.70 4.54 6.41
N TRP A 261 21.36 3.54 5.60
CA TRP A 261 20.86 2.27 6.09
C TRP A 261 21.92 1.52 6.91
N SER A 262 23.16 1.52 6.43
CA SER A 262 24.29 0.94 7.16
C SER A 262 24.50 1.62 8.53
N ASN A 263 24.49 2.96 8.53
CA ASN A 263 24.57 3.75 9.75
C ASN A 263 23.39 3.49 10.69
N HIS A 264 22.17 3.38 10.14
CA HIS A 264 20.98 3.02 10.89
C HIS A 264 21.21 1.69 11.58
N LEU A 265 21.54 0.62 10.85
CA LEU A 265 21.74 -0.72 11.43
C LEU A 265 22.78 -0.75 12.57
N GLU A 266 23.86 0.02 12.46
CA GLU A 266 24.91 0.14 13.50
C GLU A 266 24.52 1.04 14.68
N SER A 267 23.58 1.96 14.48
CA SER A 267 23.13 2.89 15.51
C SER A 267 22.17 2.27 16.51
N LYS A 268 21.89 3.02 17.59
CA LYS A 268 20.81 2.71 18.54
C LYS A 268 19.50 3.45 18.24
N LYS A 269 19.48 4.28 17.20
CA LYS A 269 18.30 5.09 16.84
C LYS A 269 17.22 4.17 16.29
N ASN A 270 15.97 4.43 16.66
CA ASN A 270 14.86 3.80 15.96
C ASN A 270 14.60 4.49 14.61
N LEU A 271 13.78 3.89 13.74
CA LEU A 271 13.56 4.40 12.38
C LEU A 271 12.99 5.84 12.36
N ARG A 272 12.13 6.20 13.32
CA ARG A 272 11.57 7.56 13.44
C ARG A 272 12.64 8.60 13.74
N GLU A 273 13.70 8.19 14.45
CA GLU A 273 14.82 9.05 14.79
C GLU A 273 15.85 9.11 13.66
N SER A 274 16.19 7.97 13.05
CA SER A 274 17.24 7.90 12.04
C SER A 274 16.82 8.47 10.69
N ILE A 275 15.54 8.35 10.31
CA ILE A 275 15.07 8.86 9.00
C ILE A 275 15.14 10.38 8.87
N LYS A 276 15.20 11.11 10.00
CA LYS A 276 15.41 12.56 9.99
C LYS A 276 16.77 12.91 9.38
N ASP A 277 17.80 12.13 9.71
CA ASP A 277 19.13 12.29 9.14
C ASP A 277 19.11 12.03 7.61
N LEU A 278 18.36 10.99 7.17
CA LEU A 278 18.15 10.73 5.74
C LEU A 278 17.48 11.92 5.04
N PHE A 279 16.41 12.47 5.62
CA PHE A 279 15.70 13.60 5.03
C PHE A 279 16.56 14.86 4.94
N GLU A 280 17.39 15.14 5.95
CA GLU A 280 18.31 16.27 5.94
C GLU A 280 19.35 16.15 4.82
N GLU A 281 19.84 14.94 4.53
CA GLU A 281 20.85 14.68 3.51
C GLU A 281 20.25 14.56 2.08
N ALA A 282 19.15 13.82 1.94
CA ALA A 282 18.58 13.43 0.65
C ALA A 282 17.67 14.53 0.04
N LEU A 283 16.84 15.21 0.82
CA LEU A 283 15.85 16.15 0.27
C LEU A 283 16.47 17.30 -0.55
N PRO A 284 17.63 17.90 -0.16
CA PRO A 284 18.32 18.89 -0.99
C PRO A 284 18.77 18.35 -2.36
N LYS A 285 18.96 17.03 -2.47
CA LYS A 285 19.37 16.33 -3.68
C LYS A 285 18.22 15.87 -4.56
N MET A 286 16.98 16.06 -4.09
CA MET A 286 15.75 15.70 -4.80
C MET A 286 14.97 16.94 -5.28
N PRO A 287 15.52 17.78 -6.17
CA PRO A 287 14.77 18.90 -6.71
C PRO A 287 13.63 18.40 -7.61
N LEU A 288 12.48 19.07 -7.53
CA LEU A 288 11.36 18.86 -8.42
C LEU A 288 11.47 19.80 -9.62
N LYS A 289 11.07 19.32 -10.79
CA LYS A 289 10.92 20.14 -11.99
C LYS A 289 9.78 21.13 -11.76
N GLN A 290 10.08 22.42 -11.94
CA GLN A 290 9.11 23.51 -11.87
C GLN A 290 8.16 23.53 -13.06
#